data_AF-A0A959V229-F1
#
_entry.id   AF-A0A959V229-F1
#
_cell.length_a   1.000
_cell.length_b   1.000
_cell.length_c   1.000
_cell.angle_alpha   90.00
_cell.angle_beta   90.00
_cell.angle_gamma   90.00
#
_symmetry.space_group_name_H-M   'P 1'
#
loop_
_entity.id
_entity.type
_entity.pdbx_description
1 polymer ?
#
loop_
_entity_poly.entity_id
_entity_poly.type
_entity_poly.pdbx_seq_one_letter_code
_entity_poly.pdbx_strand_id
1 'polypeptide(L)'
;MLLRSFRHDRPAGFLLLLVLVPLLWIPEFRDPGVLSGEVDMPLQALLSWLFGQREWVAPAAGLLATLWTFYLLDRTVNEREFHERPSRIAALLFVLLLVMGPSGTHVGPATFGMPFALMAMARVVQVSGDSKALAALFDAGTLIGIAALFHLPFALLLVSTWATVSVLRPFA
;
A
#
# COMPACT_ATOMS: atom_id res chain seq x y z
N MET A 1 -12.97 14.73 -19.10
CA MET A 1 -13.84 15.10 -17.94
C MET A 1 -13.41 14.42 -16.63
N LEU A 2 -12.99 13.15 -16.65
CA LEU A 2 -12.53 12.42 -15.45
C LEU A 2 -11.40 13.14 -14.69
N LEU A 3 -10.38 13.64 -15.39
CA LEU A 3 -9.24 14.37 -14.79
C LEU A 3 -9.63 15.68 -14.06
N ARG A 4 -10.73 16.34 -14.46
CA ARG A 4 -11.22 17.53 -13.75
C ARG A 4 -11.90 17.18 -12.42
N SER A 5 -12.48 15.99 -12.32
CA SER A 5 -13.14 15.51 -11.10
C SER A 5 -12.13 15.20 -9.97
N PHE A 6 -10.92 14.76 -10.33
CA PHE A 6 -9.84 14.45 -9.38
C PHE A 6 -9.05 15.67 -8.87
N ARG A 7 -9.21 16.83 -9.52
CA ARG A 7 -8.49 18.07 -9.20
C ARG A 7 -9.22 18.94 -8.16
N HIS A 8 -10.42 18.53 -7.73
CA HIS A 8 -11.12 19.14 -6.62
C HIS A 8 -11.41 18.05 -5.60
N ASP A 9 -11.36 18.41 -4.33
CA ASP A 9 -11.62 17.55 -3.18
C ASP A 9 -13.11 17.19 -3.04
N ARG A 10 -13.69 16.71 -4.14
CA ARG A 10 -15.07 16.30 -4.20
C ARG A 10 -15.15 14.85 -3.76
N PRO A 11 -16.13 14.48 -2.92
CA PRO A 11 -16.40 13.09 -2.54
C PRO A 11 -16.62 12.17 -3.76
N ALA A 12 -16.90 12.75 -4.94
CA ALA A 12 -16.94 12.08 -6.22
C ALA A 12 -15.66 11.28 -6.55
N GLY A 13 -14.47 11.73 -6.13
CA GLY A 13 -13.23 10.97 -6.35
C GLY A 13 -13.21 9.65 -5.57
N PHE A 14 -13.67 9.67 -4.31
CA PHE A 14 -13.80 8.45 -3.50
C PHE A 14 -14.85 7.51 -4.05
N LEU A 15 -16.02 8.05 -4.43
CA LEU A 15 -17.09 7.25 -5.03
C LEU A 15 -16.65 6.59 -6.34
N LEU A 16 -15.91 7.32 -7.19
CA LEU A 16 -15.41 6.77 -8.44
C LEU A 16 -14.42 5.63 -8.17
N LEU A 17 -13.52 5.77 -7.20
CA LEU A 17 -12.56 4.73 -6.83
C LEU A 17 -13.20 3.54 -6.12
N LEU A 18 -14.20 3.78 -5.26
CA LEU A 18 -15.00 2.73 -4.63
C LEU A 18 -15.74 1.88 -5.67
N VAL A 19 -16.04 2.42 -6.85
CA VAL A 19 -16.61 1.67 -7.97
C VAL A 19 -15.53 1.08 -8.88
N LEU A 20 -14.47 1.85 -9.17
CA LEU A 20 -13.41 1.46 -10.09
C LEU A 20 -12.62 0.27 -9.56
N VAL A 21 -12.23 0.28 -8.28
CA VAL A 21 -11.40 -0.78 -7.70
C VAL A 21 -12.12 -2.14 -7.72
N PRO A 22 -13.39 -2.28 -7.26
CA PRO A 22 -14.13 -3.53 -7.42
C PRO A 22 -14.32 -3.94 -8.89
N LEU A 23 -14.59 -2.98 -9.78
CA LEU A 23 -14.77 -3.25 -11.21
C LEU A 23 -13.49 -3.86 -11.82
N LEU A 24 -12.33 -3.34 -11.42
CA LEU A 24 -11.02 -3.83 -11.85
C LEU A 24 -10.72 -5.24 -11.31
N TRP A 25 -11.25 -5.60 -10.15
CA TRP A 25 -11.07 -6.90 -9.50
C TRP A 25 -12.01 -8.00 -10.02
N ILE A 26 -13.03 -7.68 -10.83
CA ILE A 26 -13.98 -8.68 -11.40
C ILE A 26 -13.28 -9.86 -12.10
N PRO A 27 -12.21 -9.68 -12.90
CA PRO A 27 -11.52 -10.79 -13.55
C PRO A 27 -10.98 -11.83 -12.54
N GLU A 28 -10.45 -11.39 -11.39
CA GLU A 28 -9.93 -12.28 -10.35
C GLU A 28 -11.01 -13.12 -9.68
N PHE A 29 -12.27 -12.67 -9.67
CA PHE A 29 -13.37 -13.49 -9.18
C PHE A 29 -13.80 -14.57 -10.18
N ARG A 30 -13.41 -14.45 -11.45
CA ARG A 30 -13.71 -15.43 -12.50
C ARG A 30 -12.63 -16.47 -12.64
N ASP A 31 -11.38 -16.06 -12.48
CA ASP A 31 -10.22 -16.93 -12.48
C ASP A 31 -9.36 -16.59 -11.25
N PRO A 32 -9.68 -17.15 -10.07
CA PRO A 32 -8.99 -16.82 -8.85
C PRO A 32 -7.55 -17.30 -8.94
N GLY A 33 -6.65 -16.34 -9.11
CA GLY A 33 -5.22 -16.61 -9.05
C GLY A 33 -4.86 -17.32 -7.75
N VAL A 34 -4.00 -18.33 -7.85
CA VAL A 34 -3.45 -18.99 -6.66
C VAL A 34 -2.58 -17.98 -5.91
N LEU A 35 -2.69 -17.96 -4.59
CA LEU A 35 -1.78 -17.24 -3.68
C LEU A 35 -0.37 -17.87 -3.71
N SER A 36 0.25 -17.94 -4.88
CA SER A 36 1.56 -18.51 -5.11
C SER A 36 2.58 -17.39 -5.24
N GLY A 37 3.59 -17.42 -4.38
CA GLY A 37 4.77 -16.60 -4.48
C GLY A 37 5.90 -17.47 -5.00
N GLU A 38 6.86 -16.89 -5.72
CA GLU A 38 8.06 -17.62 -6.14
C GLU A 38 8.88 -18.14 -4.94
N VAL A 39 8.71 -17.52 -3.77
CA VAL A 39 9.32 -17.91 -2.51
C VAL A 39 8.25 -17.89 -1.43
N ASP A 40 8.06 -19.01 -0.73
CA ASP A 40 7.10 -19.11 0.38
C ASP A 40 7.57 -18.27 1.58
N MET A 41 7.00 -17.08 1.70
CA MET A 41 7.19 -16.23 2.87
C MET A 41 6.25 -16.68 4.00
N PRO A 42 6.63 -16.57 5.28
CA PRO A 42 5.88 -17.18 6.38
C PRO A 42 4.47 -16.60 6.58
N LEU A 43 4.30 -15.27 6.48
CA LEU A 43 2.95 -14.68 6.55
C LEU A 43 2.14 -14.96 5.29
N GLN A 44 2.80 -15.06 4.13
CA GLN A 44 2.12 -15.47 2.91
C GLN A 44 1.59 -16.91 3.03
N ALA A 45 2.39 -17.84 3.55
CA ALA A 45 1.97 -19.23 3.79
C ALA A 45 0.80 -19.31 4.78
N LEU A 46 0.80 -18.45 5.79
CA LEU A 46 -0.34 -18.33 6.72
C LEU A 46 -1.60 -17.81 6.01
N LEU A 47 -1.46 -16.81 5.14
CA LEU A 47 -2.59 -16.27 4.37
C LEU A 47 -3.11 -17.29 3.35
N SER A 48 -2.22 -18.02 2.66
CA SER A 48 -2.64 -19.04 1.71
C SER A 48 -3.34 -20.20 2.41
N TRP A 49 -2.92 -20.57 3.62
CA TRP A 49 -3.65 -21.53 4.46
C TRP A 49 -5.02 -21.00 4.91
N LEU A 50 -5.10 -19.73 5.33
CA LEU A 50 -6.35 -19.14 5.83
C LEU A 50 -7.37 -18.86 4.72
N PHE A 51 -6.90 -18.40 3.57
CA PHE A 51 -7.75 -17.94 2.46
C PHE A 51 -7.86 -18.96 1.32
N GLY A 52 -6.98 -19.97 1.26
CA GLY A 52 -7.02 -21.04 0.25
C GLY A 52 -8.15 -22.05 0.44
N GLN A 53 -8.96 -21.93 1.49
CA GLN A 53 -10.10 -22.82 1.70
C GLN A 53 -11.27 -22.58 0.74
N ARG A 54 -11.39 -21.37 0.19
CA ARG A 54 -12.48 -20.99 -0.71
C ARG A 54 -11.99 -20.05 -1.81
N GLU A 55 -12.33 -20.37 -3.05
CA GLU A 55 -11.89 -19.67 -4.26
C GLU A 55 -12.20 -18.16 -4.27
N TRP A 56 -13.28 -17.71 -3.63
CA TRP A 56 -13.65 -16.29 -3.58
C TRP A 56 -12.99 -15.49 -2.45
N VAL A 57 -12.35 -16.15 -1.48
CA VAL A 57 -11.82 -15.48 -0.28
C VAL A 57 -10.52 -14.74 -0.60
N ALA A 58 -9.63 -15.36 -1.38
CA ALA A 58 -8.39 -14.72 -1.84
C ALA A 58 -8.66 -13.41 -2.62
N PRO A 59 -9.53 -13.37 -3.66
CA PRO A 59 -9.81 -12.14 -4.37
C PRO A 59 -10.54 -11.10 -3.52
N ALA A 60 -11.43 -11.51 -2.61
CA ALA A 60 -12.05 -10.58 -1.66
C ALA A 60 -11.02 -9.95 -0.70
N ALA A 61 -10.08 -10.74 -0.19
CA ALA A 61 -9.01 -10.26 0.68
C ALA A 61 -8.04 -9.31 -0.04
N GLY A 62 -7.67 -9.62 -1.28
CA GLY A 62 -6.83 -8.76 -2.11
C GLY A 62 -7.51 -7.44 -2.48
N LEU A 63 -8.81 -7.47 -2.78
CA LEU A 63 -9.63 -6.28 -2.99
C LEU A 63 -9.61 -5.38 -1.75
N LEU A 64 -9.85 -5.95 -0.56
CA LEU A 64 -9.82 -5.22 0.71
C LEU A 64 -8.42 -4.65 1.00
N ALA A 65 -7.35 -5.41 0.75
CA ALA A 65 -5.97 -4.93 0.90
C ALA A 65 -5.65 -3.76 -0.05
N THR A 66 -6.15 -3.81 -1.28
CA THR A 66 -6.00 -2.72 -2.26
C THR A 66 -6.77 -1.47 -1.82
N LEU A 67 -8.01 -1.62 -1.36
CA LEU A 67 -8.81 -0.52 -0.81
C LEU A 67 -8.15 0.11 0.42
N TRP A 68 -7.56 -0.72 1.29
CA TRP A 68 -6.80 -0.24 2.44
C TRP A 68 -5.55 0.54 2.02
N THR A 69 -4.76 -0.01 1.10
CA THR A 69 -3.58 0.67 0.53
C THR A 69 -3.95 2.02 -0.05
N PHE A 70 -5.03 2.07 -0.83
CA PHE A 70 -5.58 3.29 -1.38
C PHE A 70 -5.93 4.33 -0.30
N TYR A 71 -6.68 3.92 0.72
CA TYR A 71 -7.07 4.80 1.82
C TYR A 71 -5.86 5.35 2.56
N LEU A 72 -4.86 4.52 2.85
CA LEU A 72 -3.62 4.93 3.50
C LEU A 72 -2.83 5.93 2.65
N LEU A 73 -2.76 5.70 1.35
CA LEU A 73 -2.04 6.58 0.43
C LEU A 73 -2.72 7.96 0.35
N ASP A 74 -4.04 7.99 0.17
CA ASP A 74 -4.82 9.23 0.14
C ASP A 74 -4.65 10.02 1.45
N ARG A 75 -4.76 9.34 2.58
CA ARG A 75 -4.52 9.92 3.90
C ARG A 75 -3.10 10.48 4.04
N THR A 76 -2.08 9.70 3.70
CA THR A 76 -0.66 10.10 3.86
C THR A 76 -0.29 11.29 2.99
N VAL A 77 -0.86 11.38 1.78
CA VAL A 77 -0.61 12.49 0.85
C VAL A 77 -1.37 13.75 1.29
N ASN A 78 -2.62 13.62 1.71
CA ASN A 78 -3.47 14.76 2.04
C ASN A 78 -3.25 15.32 3.46
N GLU A 79 -2.85 14.48 4.44
CA GLU A 79 -2.58 14.94 5.81
C GLU A 79 -1.30 15.79 5.94
N ARG A 80 -0.44 15.79 4.92
CA ARG A 80 0.92 16.37 5.04
C ARG A 80 1.11 17.77 4.49
N GLU A 81 0.05 18.48 4.13
CA GLU A 81 0.12 19.87 3.60
C GLU A 81 1.15 20.10 2.47
N PHE A 82 1.70 19.05 1.84
CA PHE A 82 2.66 19.18 0.73
C PHE A 82 2.03 19.89 -0.48
N HIS A 83 0.70 19.98 -0.52
CA HIS A 83 -0.07 20.70 -1.51
C HIS A 83 -1.05 21.65 -0.83
N GLU A 84 -1.12 22.89 -1.32
CA GLU A 84 -2.12 23.90 -0.93
C GLU A 84 -3.57 23.44 -1.16
N ARG A 85 -3.77 22.33 -1.89
CA ARG A 85 -5.08 21.73 -2.14
C ARG A 85 -5.00 20.21 -2.05
N PRO A 86 -5.90 19.55 -1.28
CA PRO A 86 -6.01 18.10 -1.26
C PRO A 86 -6.28 17.58 -2.68
N SER A 87 -5.48 16.59 -3.09
CA SER A 87 -5.46 16.06 -4.45
C SER A 87 -5.39 14.55 -4.40
N ARG A 88 -6.46 13.92 -4.90
CA ARG A 88 -6.60 12.44 -4.91
C ARG A 88 -5.93 11.80 -6.10
N ILE A 89 -5.20 12.60 -6.89
CA ILE A 89 -4.51 12.17 -8.10
C ILE A 89 -3.46 11.12 -7.77
N ALA A 90 -2.71 11.26 -6.67
CA ALA A 90 -1.69 10.29 -6.26
C ALA A 90 -2.28 8.89 -6.03
N ALA A 91 -3.42 8.84 -5.33
CA ALA A 91 -4.09 7.58 -5.03
C ALA A 91 -4.77 6.97 -6.27
N LEU A 92 -5.31 7.79 -7.18
CA LEU A 92 -5.81 7.33 -8.48
C LEU A 92 -4.68 6.76 -9.34
N LEU A 93 -3.57 7.49 -9.45
CA LEU A 93 -2.40 7.06 -10.23
C LEU A 93 -1.87 5.73 -9.70
N PHE A 94 -1.84 5.55 -8.38
CA PHE A 94 -1.44 4.28 -7.78
C PHE A 94 -2.33 3.12 -8.25
N VAL A 95 -3.66 3.26 -8.19
CA VAL A 95 -4.59 2.21 -8.65
C VAL A 95 -4.42 1.91 -10.13
N LEU A 96 -4.22 2.93 -10.97
CA LEU A 96 -3.98 2.75 -12.40
C LEU A 96 -2.65 2.03 -12.66
N LEU A 97 -1.58 2.43 -11.96
CA LEU A 97 -0.27 1.82 -12.07
C LEU A 97 -0.28 0.37 -11.58
N LEU A 98 -1.04 0.06 -10.54
CA LEU A 98 -1.22 -1.29 -10.04
C LEU A 98 -1.81 -2.20 -11.13
N VAL A 99 -2.88 -1.75 -11.79
CA VAL A 99 -3.53 -2.51 -12.88
C VAL A 99 -2.63 -2.65 -14.11
N MET A 100 -1.83 -1.62 -14.43
CA MET A 100 -0.90 -1.66 -15.56
C MET A 100 0.39 -2.43 -15.26
N GLY A 101 0.62 -2.79 -13.99
CA GLY A 101 1.82 -3.51 -13.57
C GLY A 101 1.86 -4.95 -14.09
N PRO A 102 3.04 -5.61 -14.04
CA PRO A 102 3.21 -7.00 -14.51
C PRO A 102 2.30 -7.99 -13.76
N SER A 103 1.97 -7.66 -12.51
CA SER A 103 1.10 -8.46 -11.64
C SER A 103 -0.38 -8.08 -11.76
N GLY A 104 -0.71 -6.97 -12.44
CA GLY A 104 -2.07 -6.47 -12.60
C GLY A 104 -2.87 -6.44 -11.29
N THR A 105 -4.07 -7.01 -11.33
CA THR A 105 -4.97 -7.20 -10.17
C THR A 105 -4.78 -8.53 -9.45
N HIS A 106 -3.80 -9.34 -9.83
CA HIS A 106 -3.63 -10.66 -9.24
C HIS A 106 -3.36 -10.53 -7.74
N VAL A 107 -3.91 -11.47 -6.97
CA VAL A 107 -3.70 -11.55 -5.52
C VAL A 107 -2.27 -12.03 -5.26
N GLY A 108 -1.32 -11.11 -5.33
CA GLY A 108 0.08 -11.38 -5.04
C GLY A 108 0.44 -11.19 -3.56
N PRO A 109 1.57 -11.75 -3.12
CA PRO A 109 2.09 -11.52 -1.76
C PRO A 109 2.38 -10.03 -1.51
N ALA A 110 2.78 -9.31 -2.55
CA ALA A 110 3.03 -7.87 -2.50
C ALA A 110 1.77 -7.07 -2.12
N THR A 111 0.58 -7.48 -2.58
CA THR A 111 -0.69 -6.77 -2.34
C THR A 111 -1.01 -6.67 -0.85
N PHE A 112 -0.65 -7.68 -0.05
CA PHE A 112 -0.86 -7.68 1.40
C PHE A 112 0.25 -6.94 2.17
N GLY A 113 1.47 -6.87 1.62
CA GLY A 113 2.58 -6.13 2.24
C GLY A 113 2.53 -4.62 1.99
N MET A 114 1.93 -4.16 0.88
CA MET A 114 1.85 -2.76 0.50
C MET A 114 1.25 -1.82 1.57
N PRO A 115 0.13 -2.13 2.26
CA PRO A 115 -0.38 -1.30 3.34
C PRO A 115 0.66 -1.03 4.44
N PHE A 116 1.37 -2.07 4.86
CA PHE A 116 2.39 -1.97 5.91
C PHE A 116 3.60 -1.16 5.44
N ALA A 117 4.02 -1.35 4.19
CA ALA A 117 5.07 -0.55 3.58
C ALA A 117 4.70 0.95 3.54
N LEU A 118 3.47 1.29 3.15
CA LEU A 118 2.98 2.68 3.17
C LEU A 118 2.92 3.26 4.57
N MET A 119 2.43 2.49 5.56
CA MET A 119 2.42 2.91 6.95
C MET A 119 3.85 3.16 7.46
N ALA A 120 4.82 2.32 7.08
CA ALA A 120 6.21 2.53 7.43
C ALA A 120 6.75 3.84 6.85
N MET A 121 6.53 4.10 5.56
CA MET A 121 6.91 5.37 4.93
C MET A 121 6.25 6.57 5.61
N ALA A 122 4.99 6.44 6.01
CA ALA A 122 4.31 7.46 6.79
C ALA A 122 5.02 7.69 8.14
N ARG A 123 5.51 6.65 8.84
CA ARG A 123 6.29 6.84 10.07
C ARG A 123 7.65 7.48 9.83
N VAL A 124 8.36 7.11 8.78
CA VAL A 124 9.69 7.69 8.46
C VAL A 124 9.64 9.20 8.31
N VAL A 125 8.65 9.72 7.62
CA VAL A 125 8.54 11.18 7.42
C VAL A 125 8.13 11.92 8.71
N GLN A 126 7.54 11.25 9.72
CA GLN A 126 7.30 11.87 11.03
C GLN A 126 8.61 12.10 11.81
N VAL A 127 9.69 11.38 11.49
CA VAL A 127 11.00 11.48 12.14
C VAL A 127 11.60 12.89 12.02
N SER A 128 11.29 13.62 10.94
CA SER A 128 11.83 14.96 10.68
C SER A 128 11.27 16.05 11.60
N GLY A 129 10.04 15.88 12.11
CA GLY A 129 9.27 16.95 12.75
C GLY A 129 9.00 16.74 14.25
N ASP A 130 9.27 15.56 14.80
CA ASP A 130 8.84 15.21 16.16
C ASP A 130 10.02 14.92 17.11
N SER A 131 9.80 15.27 18.39
CA SER A 131 10.65 14.91 19.53
C SER A 131 10.78 13.39 19.74
N LYS A 132 9.84 12.60 19.20
CA LYS A 132 9.78 11.14 19.33
C LYS A 132 10.36 10.38 18.12
N ALA A 133 11.42 10.92 17.51
CA ALA A 133 12.10 10.34 16.34
C ALA A 133 12.42 8.84 16.48
N LEU A 134 12.91 8.39 17.65
CA LEU A 134 13.28 6.99 17.87
C LEU A 134 12.06 6.05 17.89
N ALA A 135 10.93 6.49 18.45
CA ALA A 135 9.70 5.70 18.43
C ALA A 135 9.14 5.56 17.01
N ALA A 136 9.14 6.66 16.24
CA ALA A 136 8.71 6.62 14.84
C ALA A 136 9.61 5.72 13.97
N LEU A 137 10.92 5.71 14.23
CA LEU A 137 11.86 4.83 13.53
C LEU A 137 11.67 3.35 13.90
N PHE A 138 11.42 3.06 15.18
CA PHE A 138 11.10 1.72 15.64
C PHE A 138 9.82 1.20 14.97
N ASP A 139 8.75 2.00 14.99
CA ASP A 139 7.48 1.67 14.34
C ASP A 139 7.67 1.42 12.84
N ALA A 140 8.43 2.28 12.15
CA ALA A 140 8.76 2.11 10.74
C ALA A 140 9.49 0.78 10.48
N GLY A 141 10.50 0.46 11.29
CA GLY A 141 11.25 -0.78 11.19
C GLY A 141 10.38 -2.02 11.42
N THR A 142 9.51 -2.00 12.44
CA THR A 142 8.55 -3.08 12.69
C THR A 142 7.60 -3.28 11.52
N LEU A 143 7.05 -2.19 10.97
CA LEU A 143 6.14 -2.25 9.81
C LEU A 143 6.84 -2.77 8.54
N ILE A 144 8.09 -2.37 8.29
CA ILE A 144 8.91 -2.92 7.19
C ILE A 144 9.16 -4.41 7.39
N GLY A 145 9.47 -4.82 8.62
CA GLY A 145 9.64 -6.23 8.96
C GLY A 145 8.39 -7.05 8.66
N ILE A 146 7.21 -6.56 9.07
CA ILE A 146 5.93 -7.20 8.76
C ILE A 146 5.70 -7.27 7.25
N ALA A 147 5.95 -6.18 6.51
CA ALA A 147 5.83 -6.16 5.05
C ALA A 147 6.76 -7.19 4.38
N ALA A 148 8.00 -7.31 4.86
CA ALA A 148 8.99 -8.26 4.33
C ALA A 148 8.58 -9.73 4.55
N LEU A 149 7.80 -10.03 5.60
CA LEU A 149 7.23 -11.37 5.83
C LEU A 149 6.10 -11.73 4.84
N PHE A 150 5.57 -10.77 4.09
CA PHE A 150 4.69 -11.03 2.95
C PHE A 150 5.49 -11.09 1.64
N HIS A 151 6.45 -10.18 1.47
CA HIS A 151 7.23 -10.09 0.25
C HIS A 151 8.62 -9.52 0.54
N LEU A 152 9.66 -10.37 0.42
CA LEU A 152 11.05 -10.04 0.78
C LEU A 152 11.60 -8.74 0.18
N PRO A 153 11.27 -8.35 -1.08
CA PRO A 153 11.71 -7.08 -1.63
C PRO A 153 11.38 -5.85 -0.77
N PHE A 154 10.35 -5.89 0.08
CA PHE A 154 10.07 -4.80 1.00
C PHE A 154 11.15 -4.60 2.08
N ALA A 155 11.99 -5.60 2.36
CA ALA A 155 13.14 -5.43 3.25
C ALA A 155 14.12 -4.36 2.75
N LEU A 156 14.18 -4.10 1.43
CA LEU A 156 14.99 -3.02 0.86
C LEU A 156 14.56 -1.62 1.36
N LEU A 157 13.31 -1.48 1.80
CA LEU A 157 12.83 -0.23 2.42
C LEU A 157 13.55 0.09 3.72
N LEU A 158 14.15 -0.90 4.39
CA LEU A 158 14.96 -0.66 5.59
C LEU A 158 16.20 0.17 5.22
N VAL A 159 16.88 -0.19 4.13
CA VAL A 159 18.07 0.53 3.64
C VAL A 159 17.69 1.95 3.22
N SER A 160 16.59 2.12 2.47
CA SER A 160 16.14 3.46 2.07
C SER A 160 15.72 4.31 3.27
N THR A 161 15.15 3.70 4.30
CA THR A 161 14.75 4.39 5.54
C THR A 161 15.98 4.92 6.27
N TRP A 162 17.01 4.10 6.47
CA TRP A 162 18.26 4.54 7.09
C TRP A 162 18.93 5.66 6.31
N ALA A 163 19.03 5.54 4.98
CA ALA A 163 19.58 6.59 4.14
C ALA A 163 18.79 7.92 4.27
N THR A 164 17.46 7.84 4.30
CA THR A 164 16.58 9.00 4.46
C THR A 164 16.79 9.66 5.82
N VAL A 165 16.88 8.89 6.91
CA VAL A 165 17.13 9.41 8.26
C VAL A 165 18.51 10.06 8.37
N SER A 166 19.56 9.44 7.80
CA SER A 166 20.91 10.01 7.78
C SER A 166 20.97 11.38 7.11
N VAL A 167 20.13 11.63 6.10
CA VAL A 167 20.03 12.94 5.43
C VAL A 167 19.18 13.92 6.23
N LEU A 168 18.00 13.48 6.72
CA LEU A 168 17.02 14.37 7.37
C LEU A 168 17.45 14.82 8.76
N ARG A 169 18.26 14.03 9.45
CA ARG A 169 18.76 14.36 10.78
C ARG A 169 20.26 14.05 10.82
N PRO A 170 21.13 15.02 10.50
CA PRO A 170 22.55 14.83 10.75
C PRO A 170 22.70 14.61 12.26
N PHE A 171 23.15 13.42 12.63
CA PHE A 171 23.51 13.08 14.01
C PHE A 171 24.83 13.81 14.32
N ALA A 172 24.72 15.10 14.58
CA ALA A 172 25.79 15.97 15.06
C ALA A 172 25.57 16.28 16.54
#